data_AF-A0A4R1RAC2-F1
#
_entry.id   AF-A0A4R1RAC2-F1
#
_cell.length_a   1.000
_cell.length_b   1.000
_cell.length_c   1.000
_cell.angle_alpha   90.00
_cell.angle_beta   90.00
_cell.angle_gamma   90.00
#
_symmetry.space_group_name_H-M   'P 1'
#
loop_
_entity.id
_entity.type
_entity.pdbx_description
1 polymer ?
#
loop_
_entity_poly.entity_id
_entity_poly.type
_entity_poly.pdbx_seq_one_letter_code
_entity_poly.pdbx_strand_id
1 'polypeptide(L)'
;MVSVSSSAPSNNSAALTLLKGSSRSAAPAQSAASQILSSISGAKLDPLKQAAGEITRILLEGGGQLIVGGAFSGITGTDKDDVVYAGPGGSVDGGDGDDIINGSVEMHISGGAGNDKIAVGANSTIDGGDGDDILSAGSGSTILGGAGNDTISSFGSTVNAGTGDDTIRASRGSTISAGTGDDRISAGVGNTINSGSGNDKITISGLQATKEVQSGSTIKFAVGDGQDSIALLRSSSTLELGEGFTAANTRVTISDNKATISFDGNETDGISVDFFFGSKLTLSFADGSTLEVNPPDAAPSYLSSYGEV
;
A
#
# COMPACT_ATOMS: atom_id res chain seq x y z
N MET A 1 -5.40 -46.68 11.05
CA MET A 1 -6.41 -46.02 11.90
C MET A 1 -5.69 -44.97 12.71
N VAL A 2 -5.93 -43.70 12.42
CA VAL A 2 -5.49 -42.60 13.30
C VAL A 2 -6.76 -42.13 14.01
N SER A 3 -6.73 -42.23 15.33
CA SER A 3 -7.84 -41.89 16.22
C SER A 3 -7.94 -40.38 16.38
N VAL A 4 -9.11 -39.83 16.06
CA VAL A 4 -9.52 -38.46 16.38
C VAL A 4 -10.09 -38.48 17.79
N SER A 5 -9.54 -37.69 18.71
CA SER A 5 -10.21 -37.40 19.98
C SER A 5 -10.70 -35.96 19.96
N SER A 6 -12.01 -35.79 19.83
CA SER A 6 -12.72 -34.57 20.19
C SER A 6 -13.23 -34.69 21.62
N SER A 7 -12.85 -33.76 22.48
CA SER A 7 -13.52 -33.53 23.76
C SER A 7 -13.62 -32.02 24.01
N ALA A 8 -14.86 -31.55 24.15
CA ALA A 8 -15.33 -30.18 24.43
C ALA A 8 -14.70 -29.53 25.69
N PRO A 9 -15.05 -28.29 26.12
CA PRO A 9 -15.83 -27.18 25.53
C PRO A 9 -14.99 -25.87 25.38
N SER A 10 -15.62 -24.79 24.90
CA SER A 10 -15.18 -23.37 24.89
C SER A 10 -13.70 -23.07 25.21
N ASN A 11 -12.99 -22.55 24.21
CA ASN A 11 -11.59 -22.13 24.24
C ASN A 11 -10.58 -23.28 24.04
N ASN A 12 -10.26 -23.59 22.78
CA ASN A 12 -8.88 -23.78 22.28
C ASN A 12 -8.82 -24.51 20.94
N SER A 13 -7.91 -24.03 20.10
CA SER A 13 -7.57 -24.49 18.75
C SER A 13 -7.10 -25.95 18.72
N ALA A 14 -7.64 -26.73 17.76
CA ALA A 14 -7.08 -28.04 17.43
C ALA A 14 -5.87 -27.85 16.50
N ALA A 15 -4.66 -27.84 17.05
CA ALA A 15 -3.43 -27.87 16.26
C ALA A 15 -3.22 -29.28 15.68
N LEU A 16 -3.30 -29.43 14.35
CA LEU A 16 -3.04 -30.70 13.68
C LEU A 16 -1.53 -30.86 13.51
N THR A 17 -0.90 -31.66 14.39
CA THR A 17 0.54 -31.95 14.31
C THR A 17 0.79 -33.14 13.36
N LEU A 18 1.42 -32.90 12.21
CA LEU A 18 1.88 -33.95 11.30
C LEU A 18 3.35 -34.28 11.62
N LEU A 19 3.61 -35.36 12.36
CA LEU A 19 4.98 -35.80 12.69
C LEU A 19 5.52 -36.81 11.65
N LYS A 20 6.79 -36.62 11.24
CA LYS A 20 7.54 -37.41 10.23
C LYS A 20 7.74 -38.90 10.61
N GLY A 21 7.64 -39.76 9.59
CA GLY A 21 8.18 -41.14 9.54
C GLY A 21 7.32 -42.04 8.65
N SER A 22 7.74 -42.53 7.49
CA SER A 22 8.68 -43.66 7.35
C SER A 22 9.07 -43.89 5.87
N SER A 23 10.26 -44.42 5.67
CA SER A 23 10.92 -44.82 4.41
C SER A 23 10.18 -45.83 3.51
N ARG A 24 10.47 -45.70 2.19
CA ARG A 24 10.35 -46.66 1.05
C ARG A 24 8.98 -46.87 0.38
N SER A 25 8.84 -46.39 -0.87
CA SER A 25 8.80 -47.23 -2.11
C SER A 25 8.10 -46.51 -3.27
N ALA A 26 8.88 -46.09 -4.27
CA ALA A 26 8.58 -45.87 -5.69
C ALA A 26 7.12 -45.58 -6.13
N ALA A 27 6.77 -44.30 -6.17
CA ALA A 27 5.81 -43.69 -7.11
C ALA A 27 6.36 -42.29 -7.44
N PRO A 28 6.10 -41.70 -8.63
CA PRO A 28 6.66 -40.40 -8.98
C PRO A 28 6.21 -39.38 -7.92
N ALA A 29 7.18 -38.68 -7.34
CA ALA A 29 7.00 -37.81 -6.19
C ALA A 29 6.02 -36.67 -6.55
N GLN A 30 4.73 -36.89 -6.33
CA GLN A 30 3.88 -35.82 -5.83
C GLN A 30 4.59 -35.32 -4.58
N SER A 31 4.96 -34.04 -4.57
CA SER A 31 5.65 -33.43 -3.44
C SER A 31 4.87 -33.77 -2.15
N ALA A 32 5.58 -33.89 -1.03
CA ALA A 32 4.93 -34.10 0.26
C ALA A 32 3.76 -33.11 0.47
N ALA A 33 3.88 -31.89 -0.06
CA ALA A 33 2.81 -30.89 -0.12
C ALA A 33 1.56 -31.34 -0.91
N SER A 34 1.66 -31.96 -2.09
CA SER A 34 0.49 -32.48 -2.83
C SER A 34 -0.20 -33.65 -2.12
N GLN A 35 0.57 -34.52 -1.44
CA GLN A 35 -0.01 -35.61 -0.64
C GLN A 35 -0.70 -35.07 0.63
N ILE A 36 -0.09 -34.09 1.30
CA ILE A 36 -0.68 -33.37 2.43
C ILE A 36 -1.98 -32.69 2.00
N LEU A 37 -1.96 -31.86 0.95
CA LEU A 37 -3.13 -31.15 0.44
C LEU A 37 -4.28 -32.10 0.02
N SER A 38 -3.95 -33.27 -0.55
CA SER A 38 -4.94 -34.30 -0.89
C SER A 38 -5.57 -34.97 0.35
N SER A 39 -4.83 -35.08 1.45
CA SER A 39 -5.29 -35.65 2.72
C SER A 39 -6.12 -34.68 3.58
N ILE A 40 -6.01 -33.36 3.32
CA ILE A 40 -6.85 -32.32 3.93
C ILE A 40 -8.04 -31.93 3.04
N SER A 41 -8.25 -32.59 1.90
CA SER A 41 -9.35 -32.29 0.95
C SER A 41 -10.77 -32.46 1.53
N GLY A 42 -10.89 -33.01 2.76
CA GLY A 42 -12.13 -33.03 3.55
C GLY A 42 -12.26 -31.92 4.60
N ALA A 43 -11.19 -31.18 4.91
CA ALA A 43 -11.24 -29.99 5.75
C ALA A 43 -11.66 -28.80 4.88
N LYS A 44 -12.69 -28.07 5.32
CA LYS A 44 -13.09 -26.82 4.67
C LYS A 44 -12.00 -25.76 4.93
N LEU A 45 -10.95 -25.75 4.12
CA LEU A 45 -9.89 -24.73 4.15
C LEU A 45 -10.30 -23.42 3.46
N ASP A 46 -11.60 -23.18 3.38
CA ASP A 46 -12.17 -21.93 2.88
C ASP A 46 -12.58 -21.12 4.11
N PRO A 47 -11.94 -19.97 4.39
CA PRO A 47 -12.26 -19.15 5.57
C PRO A 47 -13.74 -18.73 5.62
N LEU A 48 -14.41 -18.62 4.47
CA LEU A 48 -15.84 -18.29 4.40
C LEU A 48 -16.77 -19.48 4.69
N LYS A 49 -16.23 -20.70 4.74
CA LYS A 49 -16.98 -21.92 5.06
C LYS A 49 -16.74 -22.45 6.48
N GLN A 50 -15.82 -21.84 7.21
CA GLN A 50 -15.60 -22.09 8.63
C GLN A 50 -16.71 -21.46 9.48
N ALA A 51 -16.97 -22.03 10.64
CA ALA A 51 -17.85 -21.40 11.61
C ALA A 51 -17.23 -20.09 12.13
N ALA A 52 -18.07 -19.14 12.57
CA ALA A 52 -17.57 -17.91 13.17
C ALA A 52 -16.68 -18.23 14.39
N GLY A 53 -15.51 -17.59 14.46
CA GLY A 53 -14.48 -17.80 15.48
C GLY A 53 -13.73 -19.14 15.38
N GLU A 54 -14.03 -19.99 14.40
CA GLU A 54 -13.30 -21.24 14.18
C GLU A 54 -11.93 -20.95 13.56
N ILE A 55 -10.89 -21.58 14.12
CA ILE A 55 -9.52 -21.44 13.64
C ILE A 55 -8.92 -22.83 13.44
N THR A 56 -8.49 -23.09 12.22
CA THR A 56 -7.76 -24.30 11.80
C THR A 56 -6.28 -23.95 11.64
N ARG A 57 -5.38 -24.78 12.22
CA ARG A 57 -3.92 -24.58 12.15
C ARG A 57 -3.20 -25.84 11.67
N ILE A 58 -2.23 -25.67 10.78
CA ILE A 58 -1.35 -26.73 10.27
C ILE A 58 0.10 -26.27 10.41
N LEU A 59 0.94 -27.06 11.08
CA LEU A 59 2.37 -26.78 11.21
C LEU A 59 3.10 -27.03 9.88
N LEU A 60 3.95 -26.09 9.46
CA LEU A 60 4.78 -26.15 8.27
C LEU A 60 6.18 -26.69 8.60
N GLU A 61 6.89 -27.23 7.60
CA GLU A 61 8.24 -27.79 7.81
C GLU A 61 9.27 -26.73 8.27
N GLY A 62 9.01 -25.44 8.03
CA GLY A 62 9.85 -24.32 8.44
C GLY A 62 9.63 -23.82 9.88
N GLY A 63 8.64 -24.35 10.59
CA GLY A 63 8.30 -23.94 11.95
C GLY A 63 7.09 -23.01 12.05
N GLY A 64 6.76 -22.29 10.98
CA GLY A 64 5.52 -21.51 10.90
C GLY A 64 4.28 -22.36 10.63
N GLN A 65 3.15 -21.71 10.35
CA GLN A 65 1.81 -22.27 10.35
C GLN A 65 1.01 -21.82 9.14
N LEU A 66 0.23 -22.74 8.57
CA LEU A 66 -0.94 -22.37 7.77
C LEU A 66 -2.14 -22.24 8.72
N ILE A 67 -2.70 -21.04 8.80
CA ILE A 67 -3.81 -20.68 9.67
C ILE A 67 -5.00 -20.27 8.82
N VAL A 68 -6.15 -20.88 9.04
CA VAL A 68 -7.41 -20.46 8.42
C VAL A 68 -8.38 -20.10 9.53
N GLY A 69 -8.88 -18.86 9.56
CA GLY A 69 -9.92 -18.41 10.49
C GLY A 69 -11.24 -18.14 9.80
N GLY A 70 -12.35 -18.49 10.45
CA GLY A 70 -13.69 -18.06 10.07
C GLY A 70 -13.93 -16.57 10.33
N ALA A 71 -15.16 -16.10 10.11
CA ALA A 71 -15.54 -14.73 10.46
C ALA A 71 -15.31 -14.43 11.96
N PHE A 72 -14.91 -13.20 12.29
CA PHE A 72 -14.68 -12.72 13.66
C PHE A 72 -13.64 -13.54 14.45
N SER A 73 -12.68 -14.16 13.76
CA SER A 73 -11.58 -14.89 14.40
C SER A 73 -10.51 -13.93 14.91
N GLY A 74 -9.94 -14.22 16.09
CA GLY A 74 -8.70 -13.60 16.56
C GLY A 74 -7.53 -14.55 16.35
N ILE A 75 -6.64 -14.21 15.42
CA ILE A 75 -5.50 -15.04 15.03
C ILE A 75 -4.22 -14.38 15.53
N THR A 76 -3.39 -15.16 16.20
CA THR A 76 -1.99 -14.84 16.45
C THR A 76 -1.14 -15.90 15.75
N GLY A 77 -0.15 -15.46 14.99
CA GLY A 77 0.87 -16.28 14.37
C GLY A 77 1.99 -16.65 15.36
N THR A 78 3.17 -16.88 14.84
CA THR A 78 4.35 -17.40 15.54
C THR A 78 5.54 -16.47 15.35
N ASP A 79 6.73 -16.95 15.72
CA ASP A 79 8.01 -16.26 15.47
C ASP A 79 8.65 -16.72 14.14
N LYS A 80 7.84 -17.28 13.23
CA LYS A 80 8.24 -17.94 11.99
C LYS A 80 7.22 -17.60 10.93
N ASP A 81 7.68 -17.61 9.68
CA ASP A 81 6.87 -17.33 8.50
C ASP A 81 5.56 -18.14 8.46
N ASP A 82 4.44 -17.44 8.65
CA ASP A 82 3.09 -17.96 8.66
C ASP A 82 2.34 -17.64 7.36
N VAL A 83 1.31 -18.45 7.08
CA VAL A 83 0.35 -18.19 6.00
C VAL A 83 -1.04 -18.15 6.60
N VAL A 84 -1.67 -16.98 6.58
CA VAL A 84 -2.96 -16.73 7.23
C VAL A 84 -4.04 -16.43 6.20
N TYR A 85 -5.17 -17.12 6.32
CA TYR A 85 -6.42 -16.82 5.61
C TYR A 85 -7.52 -16.50 6.63
N ALA A 86 -7.93 -15.25 6.72
CA ALA A 86 -8.89 -14.80 7.72
C ALA A 86 -10.24 -14.40 7.11
N GLY A 87 -11.32 -14.93 7.67
CA GLY A 87 -12.68 -14.49 7.38
C GLY A 87 -12.96 -13.06 7.87
N PRO A 88 -14.10 -12.46 7.49
CA PRO A 88 -14.39 -11.04 7.71
C PRO A 88 -14.55 -10.68 9.19
N GLY A 89 -14.29 -9.41 9.53
CA GLY A 89 -14.53 -8.86 10.87
C GLY A 89 -13.57 -9.36 11.95
N GLY A 90 -12.48 -10.04 11.56
CA GLY A 90 -11.51 -10.64 12.48
C GLY A 90 -10.31 -9.75 12.77
N SER A 91 -9.41 -10.29 13.59
CA SER A 91 -8.08 -9.72 13.83
C SER A 91 -6.98 -10.75 13.54
N VAL A 92 -5.85 -10.27 13.04
CA VAL A 92 -4.65 -11.05 12.81
C VAL A 92 -3.45 -10.28 13.37
N ASP A 93 -2.63 -10.96 14.13
CA ASP A 93 -1.28 -10.56 14.54
C ASP A 93 -0.33 -11.61 13.96
N GLY A 94 0.48 -11.23 12.96
CA GLY A 94 1.41 -12.12 12.26
C GLY A 94 2.51 -12.62 13.20
N GLY A 95 3.18 -11.69 13.88
CA GLY A 95 4.21 -11.98 14.86
C GLY A 95 5.59 -11.60 14.31
N ASP A 96 6.59 -12.44 14.56
CA ASP A 96 7.88 -12.27 13.89
C ASP A 96 7.94 -13.22 12.68
N GLY A 97 8.69 -12.86 11.64
CA GLY A 97 8.85 -13.67 10.43
C GLY A 97 8.31 -12.98 9.19
N ASP A 98 8.56 -13.54 8.02
CA ASP A 98 8.03 -13.00 6.77
C ASP A 98 6.65 -13.63 6.50
N ASP A 99 5.56 -12.98 6.94
CA ASP A 99 4.23 -13.56 6.91
C ASP A 99 3.45 -13.27 5.62
N ILE A 100 2.52 -14.16 5.28
CA ILE A 100 1.55 -13.96 4.20
C ILE A 100 0.15 -13.95 4.78
N ILE A 101 -0.47 -12.78 4.85
CA ILE A 101 -1.78 -12.59 5.47
C ILE A 101 -2.81 -12.16 4.42
N ASN A 102 -3.81 -13.01 4.19
CA ASN A 102 -4.96 -12.72 3.35
C ASN A 102 -6.22 -12.60 4.20
N GLY A 103 -6.63 -11.37 4.48
CA GLY A 103 -7.86 -11.06 5.19
C GLY A 103 -9.02 -10.76 4.25
N SER A 104 -10.24 -10.89 4.75
CA SER A 104 -11.45 -10.45 4.05
C SER A 104 -11.69 -8.95 4.29
N VAL A 105 -12.94 -8.53 4.48
CA VAL A 105 -13.31 -7.14 4.81
C VAL A 105 -13.37 -6.91 6.31
N GLU A 106 -13.32 -5.64 6.74
CA GLU A 106 -13.49 -5.23 8.14
C GLU A 106 -12.45 -5.85 9.08
N MET A 107 -11.21 -5.98 8.61
CA MET A 107 -10.13 -6.64 9.35
C MET A 107 -9.32 -5.65 10.19
N HIS A 108 -8.72 -6.14 11.26
CA HIS A 108 -7.64 -5.47 11.99
C HIS A 108 -6.39 -6.34 11.93
N ILE A 109 -5.37 -5.93 11.18
CA ILE A 109 -4.19 -6.75 10.93
C ILE A 109 -2.92 -5.99 11.36
N SER A 110 -2.07 -6.69 12.11
CA SER A 110 -0.65 -6.35 12.31
C SER A 110 0.19 -7.41 11.62
N GLY A 111 1.16 -7.02 10.79
CA GLY A 111 2.20 -7.89 10.26
C GLY A 111 3.16 -8.28 11.38
N GLY A 112 3.83 -7.28 11.94
CA GLY A 112 4.73 -7.45 13.07
C GLY A 112 6.15 -7.14 12.65
N ALA A 113 7.09 -8.05 12.91
CA ALA A 113 8.48 -7.87 12.49
C ALA A 113 8.82 -8.85 11.37
N GLY A 114 9.42 -8.37 10.29
CA GLY A 114 9.72 -9.16 9.10
C GLY A 114 9.11 -8.52 7.85
N ASN A 115 9.36 -9.09 6.68
CA ASN A 115 8.87 -8.54 5.42
C ASN A 115 7.55 -9.20 5.06
N ASP A 116 6.46 -8.56 5.46
CA ASP A 116 5.12 -9.13 5.40
C ASP A 116 4.41 -8.84 4.08
N LYS A 117 3.48 -9.74 3.73
CA LYS A 117 2.58 -9.57 2.58
C LYS A 117 1.15 -9.61 3.05
N ILE A 118 0.53 -8.44 3.13
CA ILE A 118 -0.80 -8.28 3.70
C ILE A 118 -1.78 -7.79 2.63
N ALA A 119 -2.81 -8.59 2.37
CA ALA A 119 -3.89 -8.25 1.46
C ALA A 119 -5.25 -8.37 2.14
N VAL A 120 -6.02 -7.28 2.15
CA VAL A 120 -7.35 -7.22 2.76
C VAL A 120 -8.37 -6.49 1.88
N GLY A 121 -9.64 -6.75 2.15
CA GLY A 121 -10.77 -6.04 1.57
C GLY A 121 -11.00 -4.65 2.18
N ALA A 122 -12.14 -4.08 1.84
CA ALA A 122 -12.56 -2.75 2.29
C ALA A 122 -12.72 -2.62 3.82
N ASN A 123 -12.69 -1.37 4.29
CA ASN A 123 -12.93 -0.98 5.67
C ASN A 123 -12.03 -1.68 6.69
N SER A 124 -10.79 -1.98 6.30
CA SER A 124 -9.83 -2.69 7.17
C SER A 124 -8.80 -1.71 7.75
N THR A 125 -8.13 -2.12 8.82
CA THR A 125 -6.92 -1.46 9.34
C THR A 125 -5.76 -2.42 9.19
N ILE A 126 -4.67 -1.96 8.58
CA ILE A 126 -3.41 -2.69 8.45
C ILE A 126 -2.32 -1.87 9.14
N ASP A 127 -1.48 -2.55 9.90
CA ASP A 127 -0.17 -2.10 10.37
C ASP A 127 0.86 -3.11 9.84
N GLY A 128 1.78 -2.69 8.97
CA GLY A 128 2.84 -3.56 8.43
C GLY A 128 3.81 -3.93 9.53
N GLY A 129 4.43 -2.91 10.12
CA GLY A 129 5.29 -3.03 11.29
C GLY A 129 6.75 -2.74 10.95
N ASP A 130 7.67 -3.56 11.42
CA ASP A 130 9.10 -3.42 11.10
C ASP A 130 9.44 -4.36 9.93
N GLY A 131 9.97 -3.84 8.82
CA GLY A 131 10.38 -4.62 7.66
C GLY A 131 9.98 -3.95 6.34
N ASP A 132 10.44 -4.49 5.22
CA ASP A 132 10.03 -4.01 3.90
C ASP A 132 8.72 -4.72 3.49
N ASP A 133 7.57 -4.11 3.75
CA ASP A 133 6.27 -4.76 3.61
C ASP A 133 5.60 -4.58 2.25
N ILE A 134 4.68 -5.48 1.90
CA ILE A 134 3.78 -5.34 0.75
C ILE A 134 2.35 -5.32 1.24
N LEU A 135 1.73 -4.13 1.21
CA LEU A 135 0.42 -3.88 1.79
C LEU A 135 -0.60 -3.54 0.70
N SER A 136 -1.75 -4.21 0.73
CA SER A 136 -2.86 -3.96 -0.21
C SER A 136 -4.20 -3.98 0.52
N ALA A 137 -4.93 -2.86 0.45
CA ALA A 137 -6.24 -2.74 1.09
C ALA A 137 -7.32 -2.25 0.12
N GLY A 138 -8.54 -2.74 0.33
CA GLY A 138 -9.73 -2.17 -0.31
C GLY A 138 -10.06 -0.75 0.17
N SER A 139 -11.11 -0.17 -0.41
CA SER A 139 -11.56 1.19 -0.09
C SER A 139 -11.97 1.39 1.37
N GLY A 140 -11.84 2.62 1.86
CA GLY A 140 -12.22 2.97 3.23
C GLY A 140 -11.30 2.41 4.30
N SER A 141 -10.16 1.82 3.91
CA SER A 141 -9.19 1.24 4.83
C SER A 141 -8.22 2.29 5.37
N THR A 142 -7.59 1.98 6.50
CA THR A 142 -6.42 2.68 7.02
C THR A 142 -5.21 1.76 6.91
N ILE A 143 -4.12 2.26 6.34
CA ILE A 143 -2.88 1.50 6.15
C ILE A 143 -1.75 2.27 6.83
N LEU A 144 -1.07 1.60 7.75
CA LEU A 144 0.21 2.01 8.33
C LEU A 144 1.27 1.07 7.73
N GLY A 145 2.28 1.62 7.05
CA GLY A 145 3.43 0.87 6.53
C GLY A 145 4.30 0.44 7.69
N GLY A 146 4.95 1.42 8.33
CA GLY A 146 5.74 1.23 9.52
C GLY A 146 7.18 1.67 9.27
N ALA A 147 8.14 0.84 9.64
CA ALA A 147 9.55 1.09 9.43
C ALA A 147 10.11 0.14 8.37
N GLY A 148 10.70 0.67 7.31
CA GLY A 148 11.20 -0.11 6.18
C GLY A 148 10.74 0.50 4.87
N ASN A 149 11.13 -0.08 3.75
CA ASN A 149 10.78 0.40 2.43
C ASN A 149 9.52 -0.32 1.94
N ASP A 150 8.36 0.27 2.19
CA ASP A 150 7.09 -0.40 1.98
C ASP A 150 6.55 -0.22 0.57
N THR A 151 5.83 -1.24 0.09
CA THR A 151 5.05 -1.18 -1.14
C THR A 151 3.56 -1.20 -0.83
N ILE A 152 2.90 -0.05 -0.97
CA ILE A 152 1.51 0.14 -0.56
C ILE A 152 0.59 0.35 -1.77
N SER A 153 -0.46 -0.45 -1.88
CA SER A 153 -1.55 -0.25 -2.86
C SER A 153 -2.87 0.07 -2.15
N SER A 154 -3.44 1.24 -2.46
CA SER A 154 -4.66 1.73 -1.80
C SER A 154 -5.73 2.24 -2.77
N PHE A 155 -7.00 2.17 -2.33
CA PHE A 155 -8.16 2.52 -3.16
C PHE A 155 -9.16 3.44 -2.46
N GLY A 156 -8.84 4.72 -2.26
CA GLY A 156 -9.71 5.63 -1.51
C GLY A 156 -9.62 5.31 -0.02
N SER A 157 -8.39 5.36 0.49
CA SER A 157 -7.99 4.92 1.83
C SER A 157 -7.15 6.02 2.50
N THR A 158 -6.93 5.89 3.79
CA THR A 158 -5.91 6.66 4.50
C THR A 158 -4.62 5.85 4.55
N VAL A 159 -3.50 6.44 4.14
CA VAL A 159 -2.19 5.81 4.12
C VAL A 159 -1.21 6.66 4.93
N ASN A 160 -0.47 6.01 5.83
CA ASN A 160 0.75 6.52 6.44
C ASN A 160 1.85 5.49 6.18
N ALA A 161 2.80 5.76 5.29
CA ALA A 161 3.80 4.75 4.93
C ALA A 161 4.90 4.65 5.99
N GLY A 162 5.34 5.77 6.57
CA GLY A 162 6.13 5.77 7.80
C GLY A 162 7.56 6.19 7.54
N THR A 163 8.54 5.34 7.85
CA THR A 163 9.96 5.65 7.63
C THR A 163 10.58 4.67 6.66
N GLY A 164 11.31 5.17 5.66
CA GLY A 164 11.96 4.37 4.62
C GLY A 164 11.63 4.95 3.25
N ASP A 165 12.23 4.40 2.20
CA ASP A 165 11.97 4.83 0.83
C ASP A 165 10.74 4.09 0.28
N ASP A 166 9.55 4.64 0.49
CA ASP A 166 8.28 3.95 0.23
C ASP A 166 7.83 4.05 -1.23
N THR A 167 7.06 3.04 -1.67
CA THR A 167 6.39 3.03 -2.97
C THR A 167 4.88 2.91 -2.79
N ILE A 168 4.18 4.02 -3.06
CA ILE A 168 2.73 4.13 -2.84
C ILE A 168 2.00 4.24 -4.18
N ARG A 169 1.05 3.33 -4.41
CA ARG A 169 0.10 3.38 -5.51
C ARG A 169 -1.30 3.63 -4.98
N ALA A 170 -1.83 4.82 -5.25
CA ALA A 170 -3.20 5.19 -4.86
C ALA A 170 -4.08 5.40 -6.10
N SER A 171 -5.36 5.04 -6.00
CA SER A 171 -6.33 5.38 -7.04
C SER A 171 -6.87 6.81 -6.87
N ARG A 172 -8.11 6.98 -6.43
CA ARG A 172 -8.75 8.29 -6.24
C ARG A 172 -9.20 8.44 -4.79
N GLY A 173 -9.21 9.67 -4.28
CA GLY A 173 -9.82 9.98 -2.99
C GLY A 173 -9.05 9.45 -1.77
N SER A 174 -7.79 9.07 -1.92
CA SER A 174 -6.94 8.69 -0.79
C SER A 174 -6.35 9.92 -0.10
N THR A 175 -6.11 9.79 1.21
CA THR A 175 -5.23 10.70 1.98
C THR A 175 -3.93 9.96 2.23
N ILE A 176 -2.81 10.55 1.83
CA ILE A 176 -1.49 9.89 1.84
C ILE A 176 -0.52 10.76 2.64
N SER A 177 0.15 10.14 3.60
CA SER A 177 1.40 10.60 4.21
C SER A 177 2.46 9.55 3.87
N ALA A 178 3.50 9.90 3.12
CA ALA A 178 4.57 8.95 2.83
C ALA A 178 5.57 8.90 3.99
N GLY A 179 6.08 10.05 4.44
CA GLY A 179 6.69 10.18 5.76
C GLY A 179 8.13 10.65 5.66
N THR A 180 9.10 9.81 6.02
CA THR A 180 10.52 10.16 5.88
C THR A 180 11.21 9.18 4.95
N GLY A 181 12.01 9.66 4.02
CA GLY A 181 12.72 8.83 3.04
C GLY A 181 12.50 9.38 1.63
N ASP A 182 13.17 8.83 0.62
CA ASP A 182 13.00 9.25 -0.77
C ASP A 182 11.84 8.46 -1.43
N ASP A 183 10.62 8.98 -1.28
CA ASP A 183 9.38 8.27 -1.58
C ASP A 183 8.97 8.32 -3.06
N ARG A 184 8.20 7.32 -3.48
CA ARG A 184 7.62 7.22 -4.83
C ARG A 184 6.12 7.05 -4.76
N ILE A 185 5.39 8.09 -5.16
CA ILE A 185 3.93 8.13 -5.10
C ILE A 185 3.37 8.18 -6.53
N SER A 186 2.59 7.17 -6.91
CA SER A 186 1.79 7.16 -8.13
C SER A 186 0.31 7.20 -7.77
N ALA A 187 -0.34 8.33 -8.05
CA ALA A 187 -1.74 8.53 -7.70
C ALA A 187 -2.61 8.90 -8.91
N GLY A 188 -3.89 8.53 -8.84
CA GLY A 188 -4.92 9.17 -9.65
C GLY A 188 -5.26 10.57 -9.13
N VAL A 189 -6.50 10.99 -9.33
CA VAL A 189 -6.95 12.36 -9.00
C VAL A 189 -7.84 12.38 -7.75
N GLY A 190 -7.99 13.55 -7.15
CA GLY A 190 -8.78 13.77 -5.94
C GLY A 190 -8.11 13.24 -4.68
N ASN A 191 -6.79 13.01 -4.72
CA ASN A 191 -6.03 12.60 -3.54
C ASN A 191 -5.52 13.83 -2.78
N THR A 192 -5.31 13.68 -1.47
CA THR A 192 -4.50 14.61 -0.68
C THR A 192 -3.19 13.91 -0.35
N ILE A 193 -2.06 14.50 -0.73
CA ILE A 193 -0.74 13.88 -0.64
C ILE A 193 0.17 14.79 0.18
N ASN A 194 0.77 14.24 1.22
CA ASN A 194 1.94 14.76 1.90
C ASN A 194 3.05 13.73 1.68
N SER A 195 4.09 14.08 0.93
CA SER A 195 5.22 13.16 0.74
C SER A 195 6.15 13.19 1.94
N GLY A 196 6.30 14.34 2.59
CA GLY A 196 7.04 14.46 3.84
C GLY A 196 8.49 14.85 3.57
N SER A 197 9.43 14.37 4.39
CA SER A 197 10.84 14.75 4.26
C SER A 197 11.62 13.77 3.41
N GLY A 198 12.33 14.27 2.41
CA GLY A 198 13.10 13.44 1.50
C GLY A 198 13.32 14.14 0.17
N ASN A 199 13.60 13.38 -0.87
CA ASN A 199 13.53 13.89 -2.25
C ASN A 199 12.53 13.04 -3.02
N ASP A 200 11.28 13.46 -2.98
CA ASP A 200 10.18 12.59 -3.34
C ASP A 200 9.83 12.67 -4.84
N LYS A 201 9.17 11.62 -5.31
CA LYS A 201 8.69 11.51 -6.69
C LYS A 201 7.21 11.26 -6.72
N ILE A 202 6.46 12.27 -7.13
CA ILE A 202 5.00 12.22 -7.19
C ILE A 202 4.55 12.23 -8.65
N THR A 203 3.76 11.24 -9.06
CA THR A 203 3.13 11.17 -10.38
C THR A 203 1.61 11.18 -10.24
N ILE A 204 0.95 12.17 -10.84
CA ILE A 204 -0.52 12.32 -10.81
C ILE A 204 -1.10 12.09 -12.21
N SER A 205 -1.87 11.02 -12.36
CA SER A 205 -2.50 10.65 -13.63
C SER A 205 -4.01 10.92 -13.67
N GLY A 206 -4.42 11.86 -14.51
CA GLY A 206 -5.81 12.26 -14.76
C GLY A 206 -6.58 11.40 -15.77
N LEU A 207 -6.09 10.21 -16.12
CA LEU A 207 -6.77 9.30 -17.04
C LEU A 207 -8.04 8.69 -16.38
N GLN A 208 -9.17 9.40 -16.37
CA GLN A 208 -10.52 8.83 -16.48
C GLN A 208 -11.66 9.84 -16.80
N ALA A 209 -12.16 9.72 -18.04
CA ALA A 209 -13.54 9.47 -18.48
C ALA A 209 -14.72 10.47 -18.35
N THR A 210 -14.65 11.62 -17.67
CA THR A 210 -15.76 12.58 -17.75
C THR A 210 -15.31 13.98 -18.11
N LYS A 211 -16.13 14.64 -18.93
CA LYS A 211 -15.96 15.99 -19.47
C LYS A 211 -15.95 17.10 -18.42
N GLU A 212 -15.85 16.76 -17.13
CA GLU A 212 -15.98 17.69 -16.02
C GLU A 212 -14.64 17.91 -15.34
N VAL A 213 -14.02 19.04 -15.69
CA VAL A 213 -12.86 19.67 -15.05
C VAL A 213 -11.62 18.76 -14.99
N GLN A 214 -10.46 19.31 -15.31
CA GLN A 214 -9.21 18.63 -15.00
C GLN A 214 -9.09 18.53 -13.46
N SER A 215 -9.76 17.56 -12.84
CA SER A 215 -9.61 17.30 -11.41
C SER A 215 -8.20 16.76 -11.20
N GLY A 216 -7.38 17.44 -10.42
CA GLY A 216 -6.08 16.93 -9.97
C GLY A 216 -6.14 16.48 -8.53
N SER A 217 -4.99 16.49 -7.88
CA SER A 217 -4.82 16.18 -6.46
C SER A 217 -4.32 17.43 -5.73
N THR A 218 -4.47 17.44 -4.41
CA THR A 218 -3.79 18.41 -3.55
C THR A 218 -2.50 17.76 -3.05
N ILE A 219 -1.38 18.41 -3.30
CA ILE A 219 -0.05 18.02 -2.82
C ILE A 219 0.34 19.07 -1.78
N LYS A 220 0.76 18.62 -0.60
CA LYS A 220 1.21 19.48 0.49
C LYS A 220 2.72 19.48 0.53
N PHE A 221 3.30 20.64 0.79
CA PHE A 221 4.73 20.83 0.88
C PHE A 221 5.05 21.84 1.98
N ALA A 222 5.91 21.45 2.91
CA ALA A 222 6.29 22.18 4.10
C ALA A 222 7.81 22.40 4.15
N VAL A 223 8.25 23.24 5.11
CA VAL A 223 9.68 23.49 5.32
C VAL A 223 10.34 22.22 5.85
N GLY A 224 11.44 21.81 5.23
CA GLY A 224 12.18 20.60 5.54
C GLY A 224 11.76 19.38 4.71
N ASP A 225 10.83 19.54 3.78
CA ASP A 225 10.37 18.45 2.91
C ASP A 225 11.42 18.06 1.85
N GLY A 226 12.37 18.95 1.54
CA GLY A 226 13.49 18.65 0.64
C GLY A 226 13.21 18.94 -0.84
N GLN A 227 13.87 18.20 -1.74
CA GLN A 227 13.87 18.50 -3.18
C GLN A 227 12.98 17.53 -3.95
N ASP A 228 11.72 17.91 -4.14
CA ASP A 228 10.70 17.04 -4.72
C ASP A 228 10.57 17.18 -6.23
N SER A 229 10.06 16.11 -6.84
CA SER A 229 9.72 16.05 -8.26
C SER A 229 8.27 15.61 -8.46
N ILE A 230 7.54 16.38 -9.26
CA ILE A 230 6.12 16.15 -9.55
C ILE A 230 5.94 16.00 -11.06
N ALA A 231 5.36 14.89 -11.50
CA ALA A 231 4.91 14.68 -12.86
C ALA A 231 3.38 14.76 -12.94
N LEU A 232 2.85 15.70 -13.71
CA LEU A 232 1.41 15.89 -13.89
C LEU A 232 1.00 15.42 -15.29
N LEU A 233 0.14 14.40 -15.35
CA LEU A 233 -0.34 13.81 -16.60
C LEU A 233 -1.84 14.04 -16.72
N ARG A 234 -2.27 14.97 -17.59
CA ARG A 234 -3.70 15.29 -17.80
C ARG A 234 -4.45 15.68 -16.52
N SER A 235 -3.75 16.27 -15.54
CA SER A 235 -4.30 16.65 -14.24
C SER A 235 -4.06 18.14 -13.98
N SER A 236 -4.99 18.78 -13.25
CA SER A 236 -4.78 20.13 -12.73
C SER A 236 -4.78 20.09 -11.21
N SER A 237 -3.58 20.04 -10.66
CA SER A 237 -3.33 19.82 -9.24
C SER A 237 -3.06 21.13 -8.52
N THR A 238 -3.17 21.11 -7.18
CA THR A 238 -2.78 22.22 -6.31
C THR A 238 -1.58 21.78 -5.49
N LEU A 239 -0.55 22.63 -5.41
CA LEU A 239 0.51 22.53 -4.42
C LEU A 239 0.19 23.50 -3.28
N GLU A 240 -0.26 22.97 -2.15
CA GLU A 240 -0.44 23.69 -0.89
C GLU A 240 0.91 23.85 -0.21
N LEU A 241 1.39 25.09 -0.15
CA LEU A 241 2.62 25.47 0.51
C LEU A 241 2.32 25.84 1.97
N GLY A 242 3.01 25.18 2.90
CA GLY A 242 2.93 25.43 4.33
C GLY A 242 3.50 26.79 4.76
N GLU A 243 3.40 27.05 6.06
CA GLU A 243 3.98 28.24 6.69
C GLU A 243 5.48 28.39 6.36
N GLY A 244 5.94 29.62 6.14
CA GLY A 244 7.31 29.92 5.73
C GLY A 244 7.50 30.11 4.22
N PHE A 245 6.56 29.61 3.40
CA PHE A 245 6.51 29.88 1.97
C PHE A 245 5.45 30.94 1.66
N THR A 246 5.83 31.97 0.91
CA THR A 246 5.00 33.12 0.57
C THR A 246 5.20 33.48 -0.89
N ALA A 247 4.24 34.16 -1.51
CA ALA A 247 4.41 34.68 -2.87
C ALA A 247 5.66 35.57 -3.03
N ALA A 248 6.12 36.24 -1.96
CA ALA A 248 7.27 37.12 -1.99
C ALA A 248 8.62 36.39 -2.04
N ASN A 249 8.76 35.24 -1.36
CA ASN A 249 9.98 34.44 -1.38
C ASN A 249 9.94 33.29 -2.39
N THR A 250 8.80 32.96 -2.98
CA THR A 250 8.73 31.96 -4.06
C THR A 250 9.25 32.51 -5.39
N ARG A 251 10.07 31.71 -6.07
CA ARG A 251 10.55 31.95 -7.43
C ARG A 251 10.12 30.78 -8.30
N VAL A 252 9.52 31.09 -9.44
CA VAL A 252 9.12 30.09 -10.43
C VAL A 252 9.85 30.37 -11.73
N THR A 253 10.64 29.40 -12.18
CA THR A 253 11.28 29.42 -13.49
C THR A 253 10.65 28.33 -14.35
N ILE A 254 10.24 28.68 -15.57
CA ILE A 254 9.64 27.72 -16.51
C ILE A 254 10.52 27.65 -17.75
N SER A 255 10.87 26.44 -18.16
CA SER A 255 11.54 26.14 -19.42
C SER A 255 10.84 24.95 -20.07
N ASP A 256 10.39 25.12 -21.31
CA ASP A 256 9.59 24.13 -22.03
C ASP A 256 8.37 23.66 -21.22
N ASN A 257 8.29 22.37 -20.93
CA ASN A 257 7.22 21.75 -20.15
C ASN A 257 7.63 21.48 -18.70
N LYS A 258 8.64 22.20 -18.19
CA LYS A 258 9.18 22.00 -16.85
C LYS A 258 9.17 23.32 -16.07
N ALA A 259 8.64 23.29 -14.85
CA ALA A 259 8.82 24.36 -13.87
C ALA A 259 9.83 23.94 -12.79
N THR A 260 10.56 24.92 -12.29
CA THR A 260 11.36 24.83 -11.07
C THR A 260 10.87 25.91 -10.11
N ILE A 261 10.47 25.48 -8.92
CA ILE A 261 9.97 26.31 -7.84
C ILE A 261 11.03 26.29 -6.75
N SER A 262 11.56 27.46 -6.40
CA SER A 262 12.55 27.64 -5.34
C SER A 262 12.11 28.74 -4.38
N PHE A 263 12.72 28.78 -3.19
CA PHE A 263 12.32 29.70 -2.13
C PHE A 263 13.52 30.50 -1.62
N ASP A 264 13.48 31.83 -1.77
CA ASP A 264 14.55 32.71 -1.32
C ASP A 264 14.79 32.55 0.19
N GLY A 265 16.03 32.25 0.58
CA GLY A 265 16.41 32.00 1.97
C GLY A 265 16.19 30.56 2.44
N ASN A 266 15.74 29.66 1.56
CA ASN A 266 15.63 28.22 1.80
C ASN A 266 16.14 27.44 0.57
N GLU A 267 17.39 27.01 0.63
CA GLU A 267 18.08 26.30 -0.45
C GLU A 267 17.95 24.77 -0.36
N THR A 268 17.37 24.26 0.74
CA THR A 268 17.20 22.82 0.97
C THR A 268 15.88 22.31 0.42
N ASP A 269 14.89 23.20 0.29
CA ASP A 269 13.54 22.87 -0.17
C ASP A 269 13.26 23.44 -1.56
N GLY A 270 12.58 22.66 -2.40
CA GLY A 270 12.31 23.05 -3.77
C GLY A 270 11.55 21.99 -4.54
N ILE A 271 10.86 22.42 -5.60
CA ILE A 271 10.00 21.52 -6.40
C ILE A 271 10.33 21.65 -7.88
N SER A 272 10.57 20.50 -8.51
CA SER A 272 10.63 20.35 -9.96
C SER A 272 9.31 19.77 -10.47
N VAL A 273 8.67 20.42 -11.45
CA VAL A 273 7.37 19.97 -11.98
C VAL A 273 7.46 19.73 -13.48
N ASP A 274 7.20 18.51 -13.91
CA ASP A 274 7.07 18.13 -15.32
C ASP A 274 5.59 18.08 -15.73
N PHE A 275 5.23 18.88 -16.73
CA PHE A 275 3.87 19.03 -17.23
C PHE A 275 3.64 18.20 -18.49
N PHE A 276 2.61 17.36 -18.49
CA PHE A 276 2.24 16.55 -19.63
C PHE A 276 0.77 16.72 -20.00
N PHE A 277 0.51 16.77 -21.32
CA PHE A 277 -0.83 16.72 -21.89
C PHE A 277 -1.77 17.83 -21.40
N GLY A 278 -1.28 19.07 -21.31
CA GLY A 278 -2.07 20.23 -20.90
C GLY A 278 -2.44 20.24 -19.41
N SER A 279 -1.64 19.55 -18.57
CA SER A 279 -1.71 19.64 -17.12
C SER A 279 -1.42 21.05 -16.62
N LYS A 280 -1.95 21.38 -15.43
CA LYS A 280 -1.73 22.67 -14.78
C LYS A 280 -1.37 22.48 -13.31
N LEU A 281 -0.71 23.47 -12.74
CA LEU A 281 -0.43 23.53 -11.32
C LEU A 281 -0.83 24.89 -10.77
N THR A 282 -1.51 24.89 -9.64
CA THR A 282 -1.76 26.10 -8.84
C THR A 282 -1.00 25.99 -7.53
N LEU A 283 -0.20 27.00 -7.20
CA LEU A 283 0.36 27.15 -5.85
C LEU A 283 -0.69 27.83 -4.97
N SER A 284 -0.91 27.29 -3.79
CA SER A 284 -1.77 27.87 -2.75
C SER A 284 -0.93 28.15 -1.52
N PHE A 285 -0.93 29.39 -1.05
CA PHE A 285 -0.16 29.83 0.11
C PHE A 285 -1.04 29.87 1.37
N ALA A 286 -0.42 29.83 2.55
CA ALA A 286 -1.10 29.86 3.84
C ALA A 286 -1.96 31.12 4.08
N ASP A 287 -1.61 32.26 3.44
CA ASP A 287 -2.39 33.50 3.50
C ASP A 287 -3.65 33.50 2.59
N GLY A 288 -3.88 32.40 1.88
CA GLY A 288 -5.00 32.22 0.95
C GLY A 288 -4.76 32.79 -0.44
N SER A 289 -3.61 33.40 -0.71
CA SER A 289 -3.22 33.82 -2.06
C SER A 289 -2.85 32.60 -2.92
N THR A 290 -2.94 32.76 -4.24
CA THR A 290 -2.61 31.70 -5.20
C THR A 290 -1.75 32.22 -6.34
N LEU A 291 -0.97 31.32 -6.94
CA LEU A 291 -0.16 31.59 -8.14
C LEU A 291 -0.33 30.43 -9.13
N GLU A 292 -0.79 30.73 -10.34
CA GLU A 292 -0.84 29.73 -11.41
C GLU A 292 0.54 29.50 -12.01
N VAL A 293 0.92 28.23 -12.13
CA VAL A 293 2.15 27.77 -12.78
C VAL A 293 1.74 26.99 -14.02
N ASN A 294 1.73 27.69 -15.15
CA ASN A 294 1.37 27.13 -16.45
C ASN A 294 2.58 27.22 -17.38
N PRO A 295 3.02 26.10 -17.99
CA PRO A 295 3.95 26.18 -19.11
C PRO A 295 3.33 27.00 -20.24
N PRO A 296 4.13 27.76 -21.02
CA PRO A 296 3.61 28.47 -22.20
C PRO A 296 2.90 27.46 -23.11
N ASP A 297 1.74 27.82 -23.66
CA ASP A 297 0.88 26.93 -24.46
C ASP A 297 1.71 26.10 -25.46
N ALA A 298 2.09 24.89 -25.05
CA ALA A 298 2.70 23.94 -25.94
C ALA A 298 1.57 23.46 -26.84
N ALA A 299 1.56 23.94 -28.09
CA ALA A 299 0.79 23.32 -29.14
C ALA A 299 0.98 21.80 -28.99
N PRO A 300 -0.09 20.99 -28.95
CA PRO A 300 0.04 19.56 -28.74
C PRO A 300 1.01 19.04 -29.80
N SER A 301 2.20 18.64 -29.37
CA SER A 301 3.15 17.94 -30.22
C SER A 301 2.54 16.57 -30.44
N TYR A 302 1.61 16.50 -31.40
CA TYR A 302 1.21 15.24 -31.98
C TYR A 302 2.51 14.61 -32.48
N LEU A 303 2.95 13.54 -31.82
CA LEU A 303 3.76 12.52 -32.47
C LEU A 303 2.86 11.91 -33.56
N SER A 304 2.76 12.60 -34.69
CA SER A 304 2.22 12.06 -35.91
C SER A 304 3.26 11.13 -36.53
N SER A 305 2.74 10.02 -37.06
CA SER A 305 3.37 8.98 -37.87
C SER A 305 4.31 8.00 -37.16
N TYR A 306 3.71 6.89 -36.69
CA TYR A 306 4.24 5.60 -37.14
C TYR A 306 4.15 5.60 -38.67
N GLY A 307 5.31 5.62 -39.32
CA GLY A 307 5.43 5.46 -40.75
C GLY A 307 4.93 4.09 -41.19
N GLU A 308 4.46 4.05 -42.43
CA GLU A 308 4.20 2.85 -43.20
C GLU A 308 5.37 1.87 -43.15
N VAL A 309 5.07 0.57 -42.99
CA VAL A 309 5.40 -0.51 -43.95
C VAL A 309 4.29 -1.54 -43.91
#